data_AF-A0A8C2SKX4-F1
#
_entry.id   AF-A0A8C2SKX4-F1
#
_cell.length_a   1.000
_cell.length_b   1.000
_cell.length_c   1.000
_cell.angle_alpha   90.00
_cell.angle_beta   90.00
_cell.angle_gamma   90.00
#
_symmetry.space_group_name_H-M   'P 1'
#
loop_
_entity.id
_entity.type
_entity.pdbx_description
1 polymer ?
#
loop_
_entity_poly.entity_id
_entity_poly.type
_entity_poly.pdbx_seq_one_letter_code
_entity_poly.pdbx_strand_id
1 'polypeptide(L)'
;MYSFKISSHVSFPLEGLDLRPFLAKECTSQITTYDLLSVICHHGTAGSGHYIAYCQNVINGQWYEFDDQYVTEVHETVVQNAEAYVLFYRKSSEEAVRERQQVVSLAAMREPSLLRFYVSREWLNKFNTFAEPGPITNHTFLCSHGGIPPNKYHYIDDLVVILPQNVWEHLYNRFGGGPAVNHLYVCSICQVEIEALAKRRRVEIDTFIKLNKAFQAEESPGVIYCISMQWFREWEAFVKGKDNGESGPRPGPAAPRAGRDSGPAHLLGVSQEAWAGVPGSEPAQHVFGTSLSSAHPLHGALVLSPPHAGIGSPPRPGLLVAAGQELSHAARPVPAPLPHGDRGDCPSSCQGLSPGDSVALNRC
;
A
#
# COMPACT_ATOMS: atom_id res chain seq x y z
N MET A 1 -22.73 28.38 -6.52
CA MET A 1 -23.32 27.25 -5.80
C MET A 1 -23.10 27.53 -4.32
N TYR A 2 -24.15 27.84 -3.56
CA TYR A 2 -24.00 28.10 -2.12
C TYR A 2 -23.93 26.75 -1.39
N SER A 3 -22.88 26.56 -0.58
CA SER A 3 -22.77 25.41 0.34
C SER A 3 -23.14 25.90 1.74
N PHE A 4 -23.96 25.14 2.46
CA PHE A 4 -24.41 25.46 3.82
C PHE A 4 -24.14 24.28 4.76
N LYS A 5 -23.52 24.54 5.92
CA LYS A 5 -23.30 23.55 6.98
C LYS A 5 -24.58 23.43 7.80
N ILE A 6 -25.06 22.20 7.99
CA ILE A 6 -26.13 21.90 8.94
C ILE A 6 -25.51 21.81 10.34
N SER A 7 -25.97 22.65 11.27
CA SER A 7 -25.47 22.73 12.65
C SER A 7 -26.35 21.98 13.66
N SER A 8 -27.24 21.11 13.19
CA SER A 8 -28.09 20.29 14.06
C SER A 8 -27.22 19.34 14.87
N HIS A 9 -27.43 19.33 16.20
CA HIS A 9 -26.73 18.40 17.08
C HIS A 9 -27.20 16.97 16.83
N VAL A 10 -26.25 16.05 16.70
CA VAL A 10 -26.50 14.60 16.57
C VAL A 10 -25.92 13.95 17.82
N SER A 11 -26.77 13.28 18.60
CA SER A 11 -26.31 12.47 19.72
C SER A 11 -25.82 11.12 19.22
N PHE A 12 -24.68 10.66 19.75
CA PHE A 12 -24.07 9.38 19.41
C PHE A 12 -23.49 8.71 20.66
N PRO A 13 -23.63 7.38 20.81
CA PRO A 13 -23.07 6.66 21.95
C PRO A 13 -21.56 6.42 21.78
N LEU A 14 -20.79 6.50 22.86
CA LEU A 14 -19.35 6.16 22.84
C LEU A 14 -19.11 4.65 22.77
N GLU A 15 -19.98 3.86 23.39
CA GLU A 15 -19.88 2.40 23.44
C GLU A 15 -21.25 1.79 23.18
N GLY A 16 -21.28 0.56 22.68
CA GLY A 16 -22.52 -0.20 22.61
C GLY A 16 -23.51 0.25 21.52
N LEU A 17 -23.06 0.91 20.44
CA LEU A 17 -23.92 1.25 19.31
C LEU A 17 -24.41 -0.04 18.63
N ASP A 18 -25.68 -0.40 18.83
CA ASP A 18 -26.27 -1.58 18.18
C ASP A 18 -26.87 -1.23 16.81
N LEU A 19 -26.23 -1.71 15.75
CA LEU A 19 -26.71 -1.56 14.38
C LEU A 19 -27.61 -2.70 13.92
N ARG A 20 -27.85 -3.72 14.75
CA ARG A 20 -28.70 -4.88 14.41
C ARG A 20 -30.06 -4.52 13.80
N PRO A 21 -30.80 -3.50 14.29
CA PRO A 21 -32.12 -3.15 13.72
C PRO A 21 -32.07 -2.69 12.26
N PHE A 22 -30.90 -2.29 11.77
CA PHE A 22 -30.71 -1.72 10.43
C PHE A 22 -30.07 -2.70 9.44
N LEU A 23 -29.76 -3.94 9.88
CA LEU A 23 -29.15 -4.94 9.02
C LEU A 23 -30.18 -5.59 8.08
N ALA A 24 -29.74 -5.90 6.86
CA ALA A 24 -30.50 -6.75 5.95
C ALA A 24 -30.65 -8.16 6.55
N LYS A 25 -31.75 -8.84 6.20
CA LYS A 25 -32.07 -10.18 6.75
C LYS A 25 -31.03 -11.24 6.38
N GLU A 26 -30.34 -11.02 5.28
CA GLU A 26 -29.30 -11.88 4.73
C GLU A 26 -27.92 -11.63 5.34
N CYS A 27 -27.79 -10.67 6.27
CA CYS A 27 -26.53 -10.37 6.92
C CYS A 27 -26.07 -11.54 7.79
N THR A 28 -24.85 -12.03 7.54
CA THR A 28 -24.26 -13.18 8.25
C THR A 28 -23.44 -12.77 9.48
N SER A 29 -23.15 -11.48 9.63
CA SER A 29 -22.33 -10.92 10.72
C SER A 29 -23.04 -11.11 12.06
N GLN A 30 -22.41 -11.84 12.98
CA GLN A 30 -22.94 -12.03 14.34
C GLN A 30 -22.67 -10.82 15.24
N ILE A 31 -21.65 -10.04 14.90
CA ILE A 31 -21.21 -8.88 15.67
C ILE A 31 -21.86 -7.64 15.09
N THR A 32 -22.74 -7.01 15.87
CA THR A 32 -23.57 -5.87 15.45
C THR A 32 -23.39 -4.64 16.33
N THR A 33 -22.63 -4.78 17.41
CA THR A 33 -22.35 -3.72 18.37
C THR A 33 -21.03 -3.04 18.03
N TYR A 34 -20.99 -1.72 18.21
CA TYR A 34 -19.83 -0.92 17.86
C TYR A 34 -19.46 0.07 18.98
N ASP A 35 -18.16 0.28 19.15
CA ASP A 35 -17.61 1.28 20.06
C ASP A 35 -16.87 2.35 19.25
N LEU A 36 -17.00 3.59 19.69
CA LEU A 36 -16.42 4.76 19.05
C LEU A 36 -14.92 4.79 19.30
N LEU A 37 -14.16 4.98 18.22
CA LEU A 37 -12.70 5.15 18.26
C LEU A 37 -12.28 6.61 18.18
N SER A 38 -12.94 7.35 17.28
CA SER A 38 -12.63 8.75 17.07
C SER A 38 -13.78 9.55 16.47
N VAL A 39 -13.74 10.86 16.70
CA VAL A 39 -14.66 11.86 16.18
C VAL A 39 -13.84 12.91 15.46
N ILE A 40 -14.17 13.21 14.21
CA ILE A 40 -13.67 14.39 13.51
C ILE A 40 -14.74 15.47 13.64
N CYS A 41 -14.35 16.62 14.13
CA CYS A 41 -15.18 17.81 14.23
C CYS A 41 -14.74 18.84 13.19
N HIS A 42 -15.71 19.62 12.71
CA HIS A 42 -15.44 20.73 11.82
C HIS A 42 -16.09 21.99 12.40
N HIS A 43 -15.27 22.95 12.80
CA HIS A 43 -15.71 24.26 13.27
C HIS A 43 -15.77 25.25 12.12
N GLY A 44 -16.79 26.10 12.08
CA GLY A 44 -16.95 27.11 11.03
C GLY A 44 -18.01 26.78 9.99
N THR A 45 -17.87 27.37 8.81
CA THR A 45 -18.86 27.35 7.73
C THR A 45 -18.44 26.44 6.60
N ALA A 46 -19.32 26.17 5.65
CA ALA A 46 -18.97 25.35 4.49
C ALA A 46 -17.91 25.97 3.56
N GLY A 47 -17.64 27.28 3.68
CA GLY A 47 -16.62 27.97 2.87
C GLY A 47 -15.27 28.15 3.57
N SER A 48 -15.23 28.00 4.90
CA SER A 48 -14.02 28.14 5.72
C SER A 48 -14.28 27.56 7.10
N GLY A 49 -13.32 26.80 7.61
CA GLY A 49 -13.41 26.21 8.93
C GLY A 49 -12.11 25.58 9.39
N HIS A 50 -12.18 24.91 10.53
CA HIS A 50 -11.07 24.27 11.21
C HIS A 50 -11.46 22.85 11.61
N TYR A 51 -10.55 21.91 11.43
CA TYR A 51 -10.78 20.51 11.77
C TYR A 51 -9.99 20.14 13.00
N ILE A 52 -10.66 19.48 13.94
CA ILE A 52 -10.03 18.84 15.10
C ILE A 52 -10.48 17.39 15.17
N ALA A 53 -9.75 16.57 15.93
CA ALA A 53 -10.11 15.18 16.15
C ALA A 53 -10.09 14.83 17.64
N TYR A 54 -11.10 14.12 18.11
CA TYR A 54 -11.07 13.41 19.37
C TYR A 54 -10.77 11.94 19.11
N CYS A 55 -9.71 11.40 19.70
CA CYS A 55 -9.35 9.98 19.52
C CYS A 55 -9.14 9.32 20.88
N GLN A 56 -9.65 8.10 21.04
CA GLN A 56 -9.37 7.28 22.20
C GLN A 56 -7.99 6.61 22.04
N ASN A 57 -7.15 6.71 23.05
CA ASN A 57 -5.90 5.99 23.12
C ASN A 57 -6.14 4.55 23.60
N VAL A 58 -5.82 3.57 22.75
CA VAL A 58 -6.06 2.14 23.02
C VAL A 58 -5.20 1.56 24.15
N ILE A 59 -4.13 2.25 24.56
CA ILE A 59 -3.21 1.77 25.59
C ILE A 59 -3.75 2.07 26.99
N ASN A 60 -4.29 3.28 27.22
CA ASN A 60 -4.78 3.72 28.52
C ASN A 60 -6.30 3.94 28.58
N GLY A 61 -7.00 3.86 27.44
CA GLY A 61 -8.45 4.06 27.34
C GLY A 61 -8.91 5.52 27.41
N GLN A 62 -8.00 6.49 27.51
CA GLN A 62 -8.33 7.91 27.67
C GLN A 62 -8.58 8.61 26.33
N TRP A 63 -9.38 9.66 26.34
CA TRP A 63 -9.68 10.49 25.17
C TRP A 63 -8.73 11.68 25.08
N TYR A 64 -8.32 11.98 23.85
CA TYR A 64 -7.46 13.13 23.56
C TYR A 64 -8.05 13.95 22.42
N GLU A 65 -8.01 15.26 22.57
CA GLU A 65 -8.22 16.24 21.53
C GLU A 65 -6.91 16.49 20.79
N PHE A 66 -6.96 16.39 19.46
CA PHE A 66 -5.88 16.71 18.55
C PHE A 66 -6.29 17.94 17.74
N ASP A 67 -5.68 19.06 18.09
CA ASP A 67 -5.85 20.36 17.42
C ASP A 67 -4.49 20.80 16.84
N ASP A 68 -4.28 20.46 15.57
CA ASP A 68 -3.02 20.63 14.85
C ASP A 68 -1.80 20.11 15.63
N GLN A 69 -1.02 21.02 16.23
CA GLN A 69 0.19 20.72 16.99
C GLN A 69 -0.06 20.48 18.48
N TYR A 70 -1.30 20.67 18.95
CA TYR A 70 -1.69 20.54 20.35
C TYR A 70 -2.44 19.25 20.59
N VAL A 71 -2.04 18.54 21.64
CA VAL A 71 -2.69 17.30 22.09
C VAL A 71 -3.07 17.46 23.55
N THR A 72 -4.37 17.37 23.85
CA THR A 72 -4.91 17.62 25.19
C THR A 72 -5.78 16.45 25.62
N GLU A 73 -5.56 15.91 26.82
CA GLU A 73 -6.46 14.90 27.40
C GLU A 73 -7.83 15.54 27.70
N VAL A 74 -8.90 14.87 27.32
CA VAL A 74 -10.28 15.35 27.53
C VAL A 74 -11.14 14.26 28.16
N HIS A 75 -12.17 14.70 28.89
CA HIS A 75 -13.16 13.79 29.46
C HIS A 75 -14.16 13.32 28.39
N GLU A 76 -14.68 12.10 28.53
CA GLU A 76 -15.67 11.49 27.62
C GLU A 76 -16.89 12.37 27.33
N THR A 77 -17.33 13.14 28.33
CA THR A 77 -18.45 14.07 28.19
C THR A 77 -18.17 15.20 27.21
N VAL A 78 -16.91 15.59 27.00
CA VAL A 78 -16.54 16.57 25.97
C VAL A 78 -16.79 15.96 24.60
N VAL A 79 -16.35 14.71 24.41
CA VAL A 79 -16.50 13.98 23.14
C VAL A 79 -17.96 13.73 22.79
N GLN A 80 -18.80 13.33 23.77
CA GLN A 80 -20.23 13.10 23.56
C GLN A 80 -21.00 14.35 23.10
N ASN A 81 -20.52 15.53 23.50
CA ASN A 81 -21.16 16.80 23.18
C ASN A 81 -20.53 17.51 21.97
N ALA A 82 -19.59 16.87 21.29
CA ALA A 82 -18.87 17.47 20.19
C ALA A 82 -19.76 17.69 18.95
N GLU A 83 -19.47 18.72 18.15
CA GLU A 83 -20.08 18.92 16.83
C GLU A 83 -19.48 17.93 15.82
N ALA A 84 -19.87 16.66 15.95
CA ALA A 84 -19.35 15.58 15.12
C ALA A 84 -19.69 15.79 13.65
N TYR A 85 -18.67 15.64 12.80
CA TYR A 85 -18.79 15.60 11.35
C TYR A 85 -18.57 14.19 10.80
N VAL A 86 -17.55 13.50 11.29
CA VAL A 86 -17.26 12.09 10.94
C VAL A 86 -17.03 11.30 12.21
N LEU A 87 -17.64 10.11 12.31
CA LEU A 87 -17.49 9.20 13.44
C LEU A 87 -16.83 7.91 12.95
N PHE A 88 -15.79 7.46 13.65
CA PHE A 88 -15.14 6.19 13.40
C PHE A 88 -15.51 5.21 14.51
N TYR A 89 -16.21 4.14 14.13
CA TYR A 89 -16.61 3.07 15.02
C TYR A 89 -15.85 1.79 14.68
N ARG A 90 -15.51 0.98 15.69
CA ARG A 90 -15.06 -0.40 15.53
C ARG A 90 -16.13 -1.37 16.02
N LYS A 91 -16.20 -2.56 15.41
CA LYS A 91 -16.98 -3.66 15.95
C LYS A 91 -16.47 -4.02 17.36
N SER A 92 -17.39 -4.14 18.30
CA SER A 92 -17.13 -4.55 19.67
C SER A 92 -17.47 -6.02 19.86
N SER A 93 -16.55 -6.79 20.43
CA SER A 93 -16.75 -8.22 20.72
C SER A 93 -15.89 -8.65 21.89
N GLU A 94 -16.56 -9.02 22.99
CA GLU A 94 -15.89 -9.60 24.15
C GLU A 94 -15.17 -10.91 23.82
N GLU A 95 -15.72 -11.70 22.89
CA GLU A 95 -15.08 -12.93 22.45
C GLU A 95 -13.73 -12.62 21.80
N ALA A 96 -13.68 -11.63 20.90
CA ALA A 96 -12.42 -11.22 20.28
C ALA A 96 -11.41 -10.70 21.31
N VAL A 97 -11.86 -10.00 22.37
CA VAL A 97 -11.01 -9.57 23.48
C VAL A 97 -10.45 -10.76 24.26
N ARG A 98 -11.30 -11.74 24.60
CA ARG A 98 -10.89 -12.98 25.29
C ARG A 98 -9.89 -13.78 24.47
N GLU A 99 -10.11 -13.92 23.17
CA GLU A 99 -9.18 -14.61 22.26
C GLU A 99 -7.81 -13.95 22.23
N ARG A 100 -7.75 -12.61 22.17
CA ARG A 100 -6.46 -11.88 22.25
C ARG A 100 -5.75 -12.10 23.57
N GLN A 101 -6.47 -12.06 24.69
CA GLN A 101 -5.90 -12.32 26.02
C GLN A 101 -5.38 -13.76 26.13
N GLN A 102 -6.11 -14.73 25.59
CA GLN A 102 -5.69 -16.12 25.56
C GLN A 102 -4.40 -16.30 24.75
N VAL A 103 -4.30 -15.69 23.57
CA VAL A 103 -3.07 -15.73 22.75
C VAL A 103 -1.88 -15.13 23.48
N VAL A 104 -2.05 -14.00 24.17
CA VAL A 104 -0.99 -13.39 24.98
C VAL A 104 -0.55 -14.32 26.12
N SER A 105 -1.51 -14.96 26.80
CA SER A 105 -1.22 -15.93 27.86
C SER A 105 -0.46 -17.15 27.33
N LEU A 106 -0.90 -17.72 26.19
CA LEU A 106 -0.23 -18.83 25.51
C LEU A 106 1.20 -18.47 25.11
N ALA A 107 1.42 -17.26 24.58
CA ALA A 107 2.74 -16.79 24.19
C ALA A 107 3.69 -16.57 25.39
N ALA A 108 3.14 -16.27 26.58
CA ALA A 108 3.91 -16.11 27.81
C ALA A 108 4.38 -17.43 28.41
N MET A 109 3.72 -18.56 28.08
CA MET A 109 4.17 -19.88 28.47
C MET A 109 5.46 -20.21 27.71
N ARG A 110 6.58 -20.22 28.43
CA ARG A 110 7.92 -20.48 27.88
C ARG A 110 8.14 -21.96 27.58
N GLU A 111 7.28 -22.53 26.75
CA GLU A 111 7.49 -23.88 26.22
C GLU A 111 8.48 -23.80 25.04
N PRO A 112 9.60 -24.54 25.09
CA PRO A 112 10.52 -24.60 23.97
C PRO A 112 9.86 -25.32 22.79
N SER A 113 9.53 -24.58 21.73
CA SER A 113 8.97 -25.16 20.51
C SER A 113 10.09 -25.67 19.60
N LEU A 114 9.98 -26.93 19.15
CA LEU A 114 10.91 -27.52 18.17
C LEU A 114 10.71 -26.92 16.76
N LEU A 115 9.50 -26.42 16.51
CA LEU A 115 9.11 -25.77 15.27
C LEU A 115 8.83 -24.29 15.53
N ARG A 116 9.07 -23.50 14.50
CA ARG A 116 8.69 -22.09 14.42
C ARG A 116 7.63 -21.95 13.34
N PHE A 117 6.58 -21.20 13.60
CA PHE A 117 5.54 -20.92 12.61
C PHE A 117 5.60 -19.45 12.21
N TYR A 118 5.54 -19.20 10.91
CA TYR A 118 5.56 -17.85 10.34
C TYR A 118 4.15 -17.46 9.92
N VAL A 119 3.72 -16.28 10.35
CA VAL A 119 2.41 -15.70 10.01
C VAL A 119 2.59 -14.29 9.49
N SER A 120 1.73 -13.88 8.56
CA SER A 120 1.67 -12.52 8.04
C SER A 120 1.46 -11.51 9.16
N ARG A 121 2.32 -10.49 9.22
CA ARG A 121 2.15 -9.33 10.12
C ARG A 121 0.84 -8.60 9.84
N GLU A 122 0.42 -8.52 8.59
CA GLU A 122 -0.88 -7.93 8.22
C GLU A 122 -2.05 -8.70 8.88
N TRP A 123 -2.00 -10.03 8.83
CA TRP A 123 -3.05 -10.83 9.45
C TRP A 123 -3.03 -10.69 10.97
N LEU A 124 -1.85 -10.66 11.59
CA LEU A 124 -1.73 -10.41 13.04
C LEU A 124 -2.28 -9.02 13.42
N ASN A 125 -2.05 -8.00 12.59
CA ASN A 125 -2.61 -6.67 12.81
C ASN A 125 -4.15 -6.69 12.71
N LYS A 126 -4.72 -7.44 11.76
CA LYS A 126 -6.17 -7.68 11.70
C LYS A 126 -6.67 -8.39 12.95
N PHE A 127 -5.98 -9.43 13.42
CA PHE A 127 -6.34 -10.13 14.66
C PHE A 127 -6.35 -9.20 15.88
N ASN A 128 -5.39 -8.29 15.96
CA ASN A 128 -5.27 -7.34 17.06
C ASN A 128 -6.33 -6.22 17.02
N THR A 129 -6.86 -5.89 15.85
CA THR A 129 -7.72 -4.71 15.67
C THR A 129 -9.16 -5.03 15.31
N PHE A 130 -9.41 -6.12 14.59
CA PHE A 130 -10.74 -6.47 14.08
C PHE A 130 -11.43 -7.45 15.02
N ALA A 131 -12.76 -7.35 15.08
CA ALA A 131 -13.58 -8.34 15.77
C ALA A 131 -13.65 -9.67 15.00
N GLU A 132 -13.50 -9.61 13.67
CA GLU A 132 -13.53 -10.74 12.74
C GLU A 132 -12.33 -10.66 11.78
N PRO A 133 -11.14 -11.13 12.18
CA PRO A 133 -9.94 -11.03 11.34
C PRO A 133 -9.96 -11.94 10.11
N GLY A 134 -10.85 -12.92 10.09
CA GLY A 134 -10.96 -13.92 9.04
C GLY A 134 -9.85 -14.99 9.10
N PRO A 135 -9.82 -15.91 8.12
CA PRO A 135 -8.84 -16.98 8.07
C PRO A 135 -7.40 -16.47 7.97
N ILE A 136 -6.44 -17.24 8.49
CA ILE A 136 -5.02 -16.93 8.39
C ILE A 136 -4.62 -16.95 6.91
N THR A 137 -4.08 -15.83 6.42
CA THR A 137 -3.62 -15.67 5.04
C THR A 137 -2.16 -15.23 5.01
N ASN A 138 -1.33 -16.00 4.30
CA ASN A 138 0.11 -15.75 4.18
C ASN A 138 0.52 -15.21 2.80
N HIS A 139 -0.44 -14.77 1.98
CA HIS A 139 -0.23 -14.27 0.61
C HIS A 139 0.53 -12.93 0.54
N THR A 140 0.66 -12.23 1.68
CA THR A 140 1.42 -10.98 1.76
C THR A 140 2.90 -11.23 1.51
N PHE A 141 3.41 -12.39 1.92
CA PHE A 141 4.81 -12.76 1.76
C PHE A 141 5.05 -14.04 0.95
N LEU A 142 4.01 -14.86 0.71
CA LEU A 142 4.08 -16.02 -0.18
C LEU A 142 3.51 -15.72 -1.56
N CYS A 143 4.14 -16.27 -2.60
CA CYS A 143 3.53 -16.39 -3.92
C CYS A 143 2.56 -17.58 -4.00
N SER A 144 1.86 -17.71 -5.13
CA SER A 144 1.04 -18.86 -5.47
C SER A 144 1.79 -20.20 -5.46
N HIS A 145 3.11 -20.18 -5.69
CA HIS A 145 3.97 -21.36 -5.64
C HIS A 145 4.38 -21.79 -4.21
N GLY A 146 3.97 -21.02 -3.18
CA GLY A 146 4.25 -21.32 -1.77
C GLY A 146 5.64 -20.90 -1.27
N GLY A 147 6.45 -20.24 -2.11
CA GLY A 147 7.72 -19.64 -1.69
C GLY A 147 7.65 -18.12 -1.57
N ILE A 148 8.74 -17.50 -1.13
CA ILE A 148 8.86 -16.04 -1.06
C ILE A 148 9.21 -15.49 -2.44
N PRO A 149 8.44 -14.54 -2.99
CA PRO A 149 8.84 -13.80 -4.18
C PRO A 149 10.24 -13.19 -4.02
N PRO A 150 11.17 -13.34 -5.00
CA PRO A 150 12.53 -12.83 -4.87
C PRO A 150 12.63 -11.33 -4.55
N ASN A 151 11.71 -10.53 -5.09
CA ASN A 151 11.61 -9.10 -4.83
C ASN A 151 11.24 -8.76 -3.37
N LYS A 152 10.57 -9.67 -2.65
CA LYS A 152 10.16 -9.48 -1.25
C LYS A 152 11.18 -10.02 -0.25
N TYR A 153 12.11 -10.86 -0.69
CA TYR A 153 13.00 -11.60 0.20
C TYR A 153 13.87 -10.70 1.09
N HIS A 154 14.29 -9.55 0.57
CA HIS A 154 15.18 -8.61 1.28
C HIS A 154 14.54 -7.92 2.49
N TYR A 155 13.22 -7.89 2.59
CA TYR A 155 12.47 -7.26 3.68
C TYR A 155 11.42 -8.21 4.26
N ILE A 156 11.66 -9.52 4.18
CA ILE A 156 10.73 -10.54 4.66
C ILE A 156 10.43 -10.41 6.16
N ASP A 157 11.43 -10.02 6.95
CA ASP A 157 11.30 -9.87 8.41
C ASP A 157 10.27 -8.78 8.79
N ASP A 158 10.04 -7.79 7.92
CA ASP A 158 9.01 -6.77 8.11
C ASP A 158 7.59 -7.29 7.81
N LEU A 159 7.49 -8.37 7.03
CA LEU A 159 6.22 -8.94 6.60
C LEU A 159 5.74 -10.08 7.50
N VAL A 160 6.63 -10.74 8.23
CA VAL A 160 6.32 -11.94 9.01
C VAL A 160 6.44 -11.71 10.52
N VAL A 161 5.77 -12.58 11.27
CA VAL A 161 5.90 -12.72 12.72
C VAL A 161 6.07 -14.20 13.03
N ILE A 162 7.01 -14.51 13.93
CA ILE A 162 7.28 -15.86 14.39
C ILE A 162 6.38 -16.15 15.60
N LEU A 163 5.63 -17.25 15.52
CA LEU A 163 4.75 -17.71 16.59
C LEU A 163 5.28 -19.02 17.19
N PRO A 164 5.21 -19.18 18.53
CA PRO A 164 5.34 -20.46 19.19
C PRO A 164 4.30 -21.47 18.68
N GLN A 165 4.63 -22.76 18.78
CA GLN A 165 3.77 -23.85 18.28
C GLN A 165 2.37 -23.85 18.92
N ASN A 166 2.29 -23.71 20.24
CA ASN A 166 1.02 -23.68 20.97
C ASN A 166 0.11 -22.51 20.53
N VAL A 167 0.70 -21.34 20.30
CA VAL A 167 -0.02 -20.15 19.79
C VAL A 167 -0.52 -20.40 18.37
N TRP A 168 0.34 -20.94 17.50
CA TRP A 168 -0.05 -21.28 16.14
C TRP A 168 -1.21 -22.28 16.10
N GLU A 169 -1.11 -23.37 16.86
CA GLU A 169 -2.15 -24.40 16.92
C GLU A 169 -3.48 -23.83 17.40
N HIS A 170 -3.48 -22.99 18.44
CA HIS A 170 -4.69 -22.30 18.90
C HIS A 170 -5.31 -21.44 17.81
N LEU A 171 -4.52 -20.56 17.18
CA LEU A 171 -5.00 -19.67 16.13
C LEU A 171 -5.50 -20.43 14.90
N TYR A 172 -4.76 -21.45 14.47
CA TYR A 172 -5.13 -22.28 13.32
C TYR A 172 -6.42 -23.06 13.58
N ASN A 173 -6.58 -23.64 14.77
CA ASN A 173 -7.81 -24.36 15.14
C ASN A 173 -9.03 -23.42 15.20
N ARG A 174 -8.83 -22.15 15.62
CA ARG A 174 -9.91 -21.18 15.79
C ARG A 174 -10.32 -20.48 14.49
N PHE A 175 -9.36 -20.07 13.68
CA PHE A 175 -9.58 -19.23 12.48
C PHE A 175 -9.38 -19.99 11.16
N GLY A 176 -8.69 -21.13 11.19
CA GLY A 176 -8.32 -21.87 9.99
C GLY A 176 -7.47 -21.04 9.03
N GLY A 177 -7.57 -21.39 7.74
CA GLY A 177 -6.79 -20.76 6.67
C GLY A 177 -5.53 -21.53 6.34
N GLY A 178 -4.48 -20.84 5.92
CA GLY A 178 -3.20 -21.45 5.58
C GLY A 178 -2.49 -20.78 4.41
N PRO A 179 -1.38 -21.38 3.93
CA PRO A 179 -0.76 -22.61 4.45
C PRO A 179 0.00 -22.38 5.76
N ALA A 180 0.22 -23.46 6.53
CA ALA A 180 1.17 -23.44 7.65
C ALA A 180 2.59 -23.27 7.11
N VAL A 181 3.33 -22.28 7.62
CA VAL A 181 4.69 -21.98 7.15
C VAL A 181 5.67 -22.22 8.27
N ASN A 182 6.50 -23.24 8.14
CA ASN A 182 7.54 -23.59 9.11
C ASN A 182 8.96 -23.27 8.62
N HIS A 183 9.12 -23.00 7.33
CA HIS A 183 10.39 -22.67 6.70
C HIS A 183 10.18 -21.65 5.58
N LEU A 184 11.08 -20.66 5.53
CA LEU A 184 11.07 -19.60 4.53
C LEU A 184 12.13 -19.88 3.46
N TYR A 185 11.73 -19.87 2.19
CA TYR A 185 12.64 -20.07 1.06
C TYR A 185 12.27 -19.15 -0.10
N VAL A 186 13.29 -18.73 -0.86
CA VAL A 186 13.08 -17.97 -2.10
C VAL A 186 12.43 -18.87 -3.14
N CYS A 187 11.37 -18.40 -3.78
CA CYS A 187 10.69 -19.12 -4.83
C CYS A 187 11.53 -19.18 -6.10
N SER A 188 12.02 -20.38 -6.46
CA SER A 188 12.78 -20.61 -7.70
C SER A 188 11.95 -20.41 -8.96
N ILE A 189 10.65 -20.73 -8.94
CA ILE A 189 9.75 -20.53 -10.09
C ILE A 189 9.63 -19.03 -10.39
N CYS A 190 9.31 -18.22 -9.37
CA CYS A 190 9.25 -16.77 -9.53
C CYS A 190 10.60 -16.17 -9.95
N GLN A 191 11.72 -16.73 -9.48
CA GLN A 191 13.05 -16.31 -9.91
C GLN A 191 13.24 -16.52 -11.42
N VAL A 192 12.90 -17.71 -11.93
CA VAL A 192 12.98 -18.03 -13.37
C VAL A 192 12.06 -17.12 -14.18
N GLU A 193 10.84 -16.87 -13.71
CA GLU A 193 9.88 -15.98 -14.38
C GLU A 193 10.40 -14.54 -14.46
N ILE A 194 10.95 -14.00 -13.37
CA ILE A 194 11.56 -12.67 -13.34
C ILE A 194 12.75 -12.59 -14.30
N GLU A 195 13.62 -13.59 -14.31
CA GLU A 195 14.79 -13.63 -15.20
C GLU A 195 14.38 -13.75 -16.68
N ALA A 196 13.39 -14.59 -16.98
CA ALA A 196 12.82 -14.73 -18.32
C ALA A 196 12.19 -13.42 -18.80
N LEU A 197 11.43 -12.74 -17.93
CA LEU A 197 10.85 -11.45 -18.23
C LEU A 197 11.91 -10.37 -18.47
N ALA A 198 12.95 -10.33 -17.64
CA ALA A 198 14.07 -9.40 -17.81
C ALA A 198 14.83 -9.68 -19.12
N LYS A 199 15.03 -10.95 -19.47
CA LYS A 199 15.63 -11.35 -20.75
C LYS A 199 14.76 -10.91 -21.93
N ARG A 200 13.44 -11.11 -21.84
CA ARG A 200 12.49 -10.66 -22.87
C ARG A 200 12.56 -9.16 -23.08
N ARG A 201 12.48 -8.36 -22.00
CA ARG A 201 12.58 -6.89 -22.07
C ARG A 201 13.87 -6.43 -22.75
N ARG A 202 15.01 -7.05 -22.42
CA ARG A 202 16.31 -6.77 -23.05
C ARG A 202 16.32 -7.11 -24.55
N VAL A 203 15.86 -8.31 -24.91
CA VAL A 203 15.82 -8.73 -26.32
C VAL A 203 14.91 -7.81 -27.14
N GLU A 204 13.74 -7.44 -26.63
CA GLU A 204 12.81 -6.55 -27.33
C GLU A 204 13.39 -5.15 -27.55
N ILE A 205 13.99 -4.53 -26.52
CA ILE A 205 14.57 -3.18 -26.67
C ILE A 205 15.80 -3.18 -27.60
N ASP A 206 16.67 -4.20 -27.50
CA ASP A 206 17.86 -4.30 -28.36
C ASP A 206 17.47 -4.50 -29.82
N THR A 207 16.45 -5.35 -30.06
CA THR A 207 15.89 -5.59 -31.39
C THR A 207 15.32 -4.29 -31.96
N PHE A 208 14.51 -3.56 -31.20
CA PHE A 208 13.97 -2.26 -31.61
C PHE A 208 15.09 -1.26 -31.95
N ILE A 209 16.11 -1.12 -31.10
CA ILE A 209 17.22 -0.20 -31.35
C ILE A 209 17.94 -0.57 -32.65
N LYS A 210 18.20 -1.85 -32.89
CA LYS A 210 18.89 -2.35 -34.07
C LYS A 210 18.10 -2.07 -35.35
N LEU A 211 16.81 -2.38 -35.33
CA LEU A 211 15.89 -2.17 -36.45
C LEU A 211 15.68 -0.68 -36.74
N ASN A 212 15.49 0.15 -35.71
CA ASN A 212 15.33 1.59 -35.87
C ASN A 212 16.60 2.22 -36.45
N LYS A 213 17.80 1.79 -36.04
CA LYS A 213 19.06 2.24 -36.65
C LYS A 213 19.17 1.87 -38.12
N ALA A 214 18.80 0.64 -38.49
CA ALA A 214 18.82 0.18 -39.89
C ALA A 214 17.84 0.99 -40.75
N PHE A 215 16.63 1.25 -40.25
CA PHE A 215 15.63 2.06 -40.93
C PHE A 215 16.08 3.51 -41.15
N GLN A 216 16.69 4.14 -40.14
CA GLN A 216 17.21 5.51 -40.27
C GLN A 216 18.40 5.62 -41.24
N ALA A 217 19.08 4.50 -41.54
CA ALA A 217 20.17 4.45 -42.51
C ALA A 217 19.68 4.22 -43.95
N GLU A 218 18.41 3.88 -44.16
CA GLU A 218 17.83 3.64 -45.48
C GLU A 218 17.35 4.97 -46.09
N GLU A 219 17.97 5.41 -47.19
CA GLU A 219 17.67 6.72 -47.81
C GLU A 219 16.26 6.78 -48.45
N SER A 220 15.69 5.63 -48.82
CA SER A 220 14.35 5.55 -49.43
C SER A 220 13.62 4.24 -49.06
N PRO A 221 13.01 4.15 -47.87
CA PRO A 221 12.27 2.96 -47.48
C PRO A 221 11.03 2.76 -48.36
N GLY A 222 10.92 1.60 -49.00
CA GLY A 222 9.86 1.29 -49.97
C GLY A 222 8.47 1.05 -49.36
N VAL A 223 8.39 0.68 -48.08
CA VAL A 223 7.14 0.40 -47.35
C VAL A 223 7.25 0.87 -45.90
N ILE A 224 6.26 1.63 -45.41
CA ILE A 224 6.19 2.13 -44.03
C ILE A 224 5.03 1.42 -43.31
N TYR A 225 5.32 0.75 -42.20
CA TYR A 225 4.34 0.18 -41.29
C TYR A 225 4.11 1.17 -40.16
N CYS A 226 2.88 1.27 -39.69
CA CYS A 226 2.53 2.23 -38.66
C CYS A 226 2.06 1.50 -37.41
N ILE A 227 2.66 1.83 -36.26
CA ILE A 227 2.16 1.36 -34.95
C ILE A 227 1.42 2.50 -34.24
N SER A 228 0.40 2.14 -33.46
CA SER A 228 -0.30 3.08 -32.58
C SER A 228 0.68 3.68 -31.58
N MET A 229 0.65 5.01 -31.43
CA MET A 229 1.43 5.71 -30.42
C MET A 229 1.05 5.28 -28.99
N GLN A 230 -0.21 4.88 -28.75
CA GLN A 230 -0.63 4.36 -27.45
C GLN A 230 0.06 3.03 -27.15
N TRP A 231 0.01 2.09 -28.08
CA TRP A 231 0.67 0.79 -27.94
C TRP A 231 2.18 0.96 -27.75
N PHE A 232 2.80 1.87 -28.52
CA PHE A 232 4.23 2.14 -28.39
C PHE A 232 4.59 2.65 -26.99
N ARG A 233 3.77 3.53 -26.40
CA ARG A 233 3.98 4.02 -25.03
C ARG A 233 3.83 2.91 -23.98
N GLU A 234 2.86 2.02 -24.14
CA GLU A 234 2.67 0.85 -23.26
C GLU A 234 3.86 -0.12 -23.39
N TRP A 235 4.30 -0.41 -24.61
CA TRP A 235 5.48 -1.22 -24.86
C TRP A 235 6.76 -0.58 -24.31
N GLU A 236 6.94 0.73 -24.52
CA GLU A 236 8.06 1.49 -24.00
C GLU A 236 8.10 1.48 -22.46
N ALA A 237 6.94 1.62 -21.80
CA ALA A 237 6.82 1.49 -20.36
C ALA A 237 7.18 0.07 -19.88
N PHE A 238 6.73 -0.96 -20.59
CA PHE A 238 7.03 -2.37 -20.32
C PHE A 238 8.54 -2.67 -20.40
N VAL A 239 9.21 -2.33 -21.51
CA VAL A 239 10.65 -2.62 -21.70
C VAL A 239 11.53 -1.81 -20.77
N LYS A 240 11.11 -0.58 -20.39
CA LYS A 240 11.78 0.25 -19.37
C LYS A 240 11.46 -0.19 -17.94
N GLY A 241 10.62 -1.21 -17.75
CA GLY A 241 10.26 -1.73 -16.43
C GLY A 241 9.47 -0.76 -15.55
N LYS A 242 8.75 0.19 -16.16
CA LYS A 242 7.87 1.13 -15.46
C LYS A 242 6.51 0.50 -15.11
N ASP A 243 6.14 -0.58 -15.79
CA ASP A 243 4.95 -1.37 -15.47
C ASP A 243 5.31 -2.69 -14.78
N ASN A 244 4.62 -2.95 -13.66
CA ASN A 244 4.71 -4.18 -12.87
C ASN A 244 3.86 -5.34 -13.45
N GLY A 245 3.20 -5.13 -14.60
CA GLY A 245 2.39 -6.15 -15.26
C GLY A 245 3.24 -7.22 -15.95
N GLU A 246 2.96 -8.49 -15.65
CA GLU A 246 3.64 -9.68 -16.22
C GLU A 246 3.39 -9.83 -17.73
N SER A 247 2.32 -9.23 -18.25
CA SER A 247 1.99 -9.21 -19.67
C SER A 247 2.25 -7.83 -20.27
N GLY A 248 3.23 -7.71 -21.16
CA GLY A 248 3.32 -6.58 -22.09
C GLY A 248 2.04 -6.40 -22.92
N PRO A 249 1.92 -5.32 -23.72
CA PRO A 249 0.69 -5.04 -24.44
C PRO A 249 0.32 -6.19 -25.40
N ARG A 250 -0.99 -6.51 -25.50
CA ARG A 250 -1.51 -7.52 -26.45
C ARG A 250 -1.23 -7.07 -27.90
N PRO A 251 -1.16 -8.00 -28.88
CA PRO A 251 -0.98 -7.63 -30.29
C PRO A 251 -2.11 -6.69 -30.72
N GLY A 252 -1.75 -5.47 -31.14
CA GLY A 252 -2.70 -4.50 -31.71
C GLY A 252 -2.90 -4.74 -33.21
N PRO A 253 -4.03 -4.28 -33.79
CA PRO A 253 -4.29 -4.45 -35.21
C PRO A 253 -3.28 -3.63 -36.05
N ALA A 254 -2.50 -4.32 -36.88
CA ALA A 254 -1.66 -3.69 -37.88
C ALA A 254 -2.47 -3.42 -39.16
N ALA A 255 -2.46 -2.18 -39.63
CA ALA A 255 -3.03 -1.82 -40.93
C ALA A 255 -1.89 -1.44 -41.88
N PRO A 256 -1.71 -2.13 -43.03
CA PRO A 256 -0.82 -1.64 -44.06
C PRO A 256 -1.42 -0.36 -44.65
N ARG A 257 -0.66 0.74 -44.68
CA ARG A 257 -1.04 1.94 -45.42
C ARG A 257 -0.27 1.95 -46.74
N ALA A 258 -0.98 1.62 -47.83
CA ALA A 258 -0.57 2.08 -49.15
C ALA A 258 -0.76 3.60 -49.21
N GLY A 259 0.23 4.30 -49.76
CA GLY A 259 0.31 5.76 -49.70
C GLY A 259 -0.92 6.50 -50.25
N ARG A 260 -1.11 7.71 -49.69
CA ARG A 260 -2.13 8.75 -49.96
C ARG A 260 -3.46 8.57 -49.23
N ASP A 261 -3.52 9.10 -48.00
CA ASP A 261 -4.55 10.09 -47.63
C ASP A 261 -4.27 10.74 -46.26
N SER A 262 -4.53 12.04 -46.19
CA SER A 262 -4.25 12.97 -45.09
C SER A 262 -5.22 12.82 -43.91
N GLY A 263 -4.68 12.66 -42.68
CA GLY A 263 -5.40 12.71 -41.40
C GLY A 263 -4.41 12.72 -40.21
N PRO A 264 -4.78 13.27 -39.03
CA PRO A 264 -3.83 13.82 -38.07
C PRO A 264 -2.95 12.74 -37.40
N ALA A 265 -1.69 13.13 -37.18
CA ALA A 265 -0.58 12.29 -36.79
C ALA A 265 -0.73 11.65 -35.40
N HIS A 266 -0.80 10.31 -35.35
CA HIS A 266 -0.49 9.50 -34.15
C HIS A 266 0.10 8.13 -34.51
N LEU A 267 0.92 8.07 -35.56
CA LEU A 267 1.53 6.83 -36.03
C LEU A 267 3.04 6.99 -36.17
N LEU A 268 3.81 6.08 -35.56
CA LEU A 268 5.25 5.93 -35.76
C LEU A 268 5.46 4.96 -36.94
N GLY A 269 6.22 5.40 -37.94
CA GLY A 269 6.66 4.56 -39.05
C GLY A 269 7.74 3.57 -38.61
N VAL A 270 7.58 2.29 -38.93
CA VAL A 270 8.42 1.13 -38.60
C VAL A 270 8.46 0.23 -39.86
N SER A 271 9.55 -0.47 -40.18
CA SER A 271 9.65 -1.29 -41.40
C SER A 271 9.05 -2.71 -41.26
N GLN A 272 8.86 -3.43 -42.37
CA GLN A 272 8.34 -4.82 -42.40
C GLN A 272 9.18 -5.79 -41.58
N GLU A 273 10.48 -5.56 -41.57
CA GLU A 273 11.48 -6.37 -40.89
C GLU A 273 11.45 -6.10 -39.38
N ALA A 274 11.03 -4.89 -38.99
CA ALA A 274 10.80 -4.54 -37.60
C ALA A 274 9.48 -5.09 -37.06
N TRP A 275 8.49 -5.32 -37.93
CA TRP A 275 7.25 -6.04 -37.62
C TRP A 275 7.49 -7.54 -37.38
N ALA A 276 8.33 -8.19 -38.19
CA ALA A 276 8.65 -9.61 -38.03
C ALA A 276 9.41 -9.95 -36.73
N GLY A 277 9.99 -8.94 -36.06
CA GLY A 277 10.66 -9.07 -34.76
C GLY A 277 9.74 -8.86 -33.55
N VAL A 278 8.47 -8.48 -33.76
CA VAL A 278 7.48 -8.32 -32.68
C VAL A 278 6.81 -9.67 -32.41
N PRO A 279 6.83 -10.20 -31.17
CA PRO A 279 6.17 -11.47 -30.86
C PRO A 279 4.65 -11.38 -31.11
N GLY A 280 4.12 -12.22 -32.03
CA GLY A 280 2.68 -12.37 -32.29
C GLY A 280 2.16 -11.82 -33.63
N SER A 281 3.01 -11.48 -34.59
CA SER A 281 2.60 -11.00 -35.91
C SER A 281 2.30 -12.14 -36.91
N GLU A 282 1.04 -12.47 -37.17
CA GLU A 282 0.65 -13.22 -38.40
C GLU A 282 0.32 -12.24 -39.54
N PRO A 283 0.74 -12.51 -40.79
CA PRO A 283 0.40 -11.68 -41.94
C PRO A 283 -1.04 -11.97 -42.42
N ALA A 284 -1.90 -10.96 -42.42
CA ALA A 284 -3.22 -11.07 -43.06
C ALA A 284 -3.05 -11.21 -44.58
N GLN A 285 -3.46 -12.35 -45.13
CA GLN A 285 -3.54 -12.57 -46.57
C GLN A 285 -4.81 -11.94 -47.16
N HIS A 286 -4.63 -11.25 -48.30
CA HIS A 286 -5.51 -11.21 -49.48
C HIS A 286 -6.61 -10.09 -49.67
N VAL A 287 -6.49 -9.46 -50.87
CA VAL A 287 -7.45 -9.10 -51.96
C VAL A 287 -7.80 -7.62 -52.30
N PHE A 288 -7.73 -7.36 -53.62
CA PHE A 288 -8.23 -6.26 -54.49
C PHE A 288 -7.34 -5.01 -54.57
N GLY A 289 -7.02 -4.41 -55.72
CA GLY A 289 -7.48 -4.56 -57.10
C GLY A 289 -7.52 -3.16 -57.75
N THR A 290 -6.93 -3.02 -58.95
CA THR A 290 -7.08 -1.91 -59.94
C THR A 290 -6.44 -0.52 -59.71
N SER A 291 -5.34 -0.28 -60.46
CA SER A 291 -5.17 0.70 -61.56
C SER A 291 -5.14 2.24 -61.35
N LEU A 292 -3.96 2.81 -61.72
CA LEU A 292 -3.65 4.03 -62.49
C LEU A 292 -3.50 5.46 -61.86
N SER A 293 -2.24 5.92 -61.89
CA SER A 293 -1.72 7.14 -62.55
C SER A 293 -1.45 8.46 -61.78
N SER A 294 -0.13 8.79 -61.77
CA SER A 294 0.52 10.12 -61.89
C SER A 294 0.87 10.98 -60.65
N ALA A 295 2.20 11.11 -60.49
CA ALA A 295 3.08 12.24 -60.15
C ALA A 295 2.73 13.28 -59.06
N HIS A 296 3.55 13.34 -58.00
CA HIS A 296 4.42 14.48 -57.59
C HIS A 296 5.02 14.20 -56.19
N PRO A 297 6.24 14.71 -55.85
CA PRO A 297 6.95 14.33 -54.62
C PRO A 297 6.62 15.27 -53.46
N LEU A 298 6.47 14.73 -52.25
CA LEU A 298 6.49 15.54 -51.03
C LEU A 298 7.44 14.92 -49.99
N HIS A 299 8.47 15.70 -49.68
CA HIS A 299 9.32 15.60 -48.51
C HIS A 299 8.51 15.77 -47.23
N GLY A 300 8.87 15.01 -46.18
CA GLY A 300 8.55 15.37 -44.80
C GLY A 300 8.07 14.22 -43.92
N ALA A 301 9.01 13.41 -43.42
CA ALA A 301 8.80 12.61 -42.21
C ALA A 301 9.70 13.16 -41.09
N LEU A 302 9.10 13.45 -39.94
CA LEU A 302 9.76 14.02 -38.76
C LEU A 302 10.71 12.98 -38.13
N VAL A 303 12.01 13.28 -38.17
CA VAL A 303 13.07 12.58 -37.44
C VAL A 303 13.31 13.31 -36.12
N LEU A 304 13.12 12.64 -34.97
CA LEU A 304 13.44 13.21 -33.66
C LEU A 304 14.94 12.98 -33.35
N SER A 305 15.69 14.07 -33.20
CA SER A 305 17.07 14.10 -32.66
C SER A 305 17.06 14.35 -31.13
N PRO A 306 18.09 13.95 -30.37
CA PRO A 306 18.12 14.08 -28.91
C PRO A 306 18.53 15.51 -28.45
N PRO A 307 18.13 15.98 -27.25
CA PRO A 307 18.36 17.36 -26.84
C PRO A 307 19.71 17.58 -26.14
N HIS A 308 20.36 18.72 -26.43
CA HIS A 308 21.48 19.28 -25.67
C HIS A 308 20.98 20.22 -24.55
N ALA A 309 21.74 20.28 -23.46
CA ALA A 309 21.47 21.01 -22.21
C ALA A 309 21.61 22.55 -22.31
N GLY A 310 20.86 23.29 -21.48
CA GLY A 310 21.13 24.71 -21.21
C GLY A 310 20.02 25.53 -20.52
N ILE A 311 20.03 25.54 -19.18
CA ILE A 311 19.80 26.66 -18.22
C ILE A 311 18.53 27.54 -18.35
N GLY A 312 17.69 27.49 -17.30
CA GLY A 312 16.71 28.53 -16.95
C GLY A 312 15.59 28.02 -16.02
N SER A 313 15.49 28.55 -14.80
CA SER A 313 14.47 28.26 -13.77
C SER A 313 14.10 29.59 -13.08
N PRO A 314 12.99 29.75 -12.31
CA PRO A 314 11.65 29.09 -12.28
C PRO A 314 10.53 30.21 -12.24
N PRO A 315 9.28 30.12 -11.66
CA PRO A 315 8.79 29.41 -10.45
C PRO A 315 7.60 28.44 -10.65
N ARG A 316 7.37 27.61 -9.61
CA ARG A 316 6.30 26.60 -9.45
C ARG A 316 5.03 27.20 -8.83
N PRO A 317 3.90 26.47 -8.91
CA PRO A 317 3.11 26.16 -7.71
C PRO A 317 3.03 24.65 -7.46
N GLY A 318 3.26 24.28 -6.19
CA GLY A 318 3.29 22.89 -5.72
C GLY A 318 1.89 22.31 -5.50
N LEU A 319 1.73 21.05 -5.88
CA LEU A 319 0.64 20.20 -5.44
C LEU A 319 1.15 19.38 -4.24
N LEU A 320 0.51 19.58 -3.10
CA LEU A 320 0.73 18.86 -1.85
C LEU A 320 0.31 17.39 -2.06
N VAL A 321 1.24 16.45 -1.94
CA VAL A 321 0.94 15.03 -1.72
C VAL A 321 1.23 14.76 -0.25
N ALA A 322 0.19 14.42 0.51
CA ALA A 322 0.31 13.95 1.87
C ALA A 322 1.04 12.60 1.85
N ALA A 323 2.28 12.60 2.34
CA ALA A 323 3.00 11.40 2.71
C ALA A 323 2.55 11.00 4.12
N GLY A 324 1.93 9.82 4.25
CA GLY A 324 1.78 9.17 5.54
C GLY A 324 3.16 8.74 6.02
N GLN A 325 3.68 9.46 7.02
CA GLN A 325 4.91 9.10 7.71
C GLN A 325 4.53 8.36 8.99
N GLU A 326 4.97 7.11 9.10
CA GLU A 326 5.03 6.41 10.39
C GLU A 326 5.96 7.19 11.34
N LEU A 327 5.41 7.65 12.46
CA LEU A 327 6.20 8.16 13.59
C LEU A 327 6.34 7.03 14.61
N SER A 328 7.41 6.26 14.45
CA SER A 328 8.00 5.50 15.56
C SER A 328 9.30 6.19 15.94
N HIS A 329 9.27 7.08 16.94
CA HIS A 329 10.41 7.36 17.81
C HIS A 329 9.95 8.14 19.04
N ALA A 330 10.02 7.46 20.18
CA ALA A 330 9.82 8.03 21.51
C ALA A 330 10.94 9.02 21.85
N ALA A 331 10.57 10.19 22.38
CA ALA A 331 11.48 11.07 23.12
C ALA A 331 10.76 11.69 24.34
N ARG A 332 10.89 10.96 25.45
CA ARG A 332 10.86 11.30 26.89
C ARG A 332 10.20 12.61 27.38
N PRO A 333 9.35 12.54 28.43
CA PRO A 333 8.87 13.73 29.14
C PRO A 333 9.96 14.37 30.02
N VAL A 334 9.97 15.70 30.02
CA VAL A 334 10.69 16.56 30.96
C VAL A 334 9.93 16.58 32.29
N PRO A 335 10.57 16.40 33.47
CA PRO A 335 9.87 16.46 34.74
C PRO A 335 9.56 17.92 35.13
N ALA A 336 8.31 18.17 35.51
CA ALA A 336 7.89 19.42 36.14
C ALA A 336 8.44 19.55 37.57
N PRO A 337 8.65 20.77 38.11
CA PRO A 337 9.20 20.97 39.44
C PRO A 337 8.14 20.69 40.52
N LEU A 338 8.53 19.96 41.57
CA LEU A 338 7.72 19.75 42.77
C LEU A 338 7.67 21.04 43.62
N PRO A 339 6.53 21.33 44.29
CA PRO A 339 6.43 22.46 45.19
C PRO A 339 7.15 22.19 46.51
N HIS A 340 7.84 23.22 47.01
CA HIS A 340 8.40 23.26 48.37
C HIS A 340 7.26 23.20 49.40
N GLY A 341 7.30 22.21 50.28
CA GLY A 341 6.40 22.05 51.41
C GLY A 341 7.16 21.56 52.64
N ASP A 342 7.31 22.49 53.57
CA ASP A 342 7.66 22.47 55.00
C ASP A 342 8.36 21.31 55.72
N ARG A 343 9.27 21.76 56.59
CA ARG A 343 9.99 21.06 57.65
C ARG A 343 9.01 20.43 58.66
N GLY A 344 9.29 19.20 59.07
CA GLY A 344 8.62 18.55 60.20
C GLY A 344 9.41 17.35 60.71
N ASP A 345 10.14 17.61 61.79
CA ASP A 345 10.70 16.74 62.84
C ASP A 345 10.98 15.24 62.62
N CYS A 346 12.24 14.92 62.93
CA CYS A 346 12.74 13.59 63.29
C CYS A 346 12.29 13.24 64.73
N PRO A 347 12.10 11.94 65.05
CA PRO A 347 13.03 11.39 66.04
C PRO A 347 13.51 9.95 65.73
N SER A 348 14.82 9.81 65.86
CA SER A 348 15.58 8.70 66.46
C SER A 348 14.85 7.39 66.79
N SER A 349 15.25 6.29 66.15
CA SER A 349 15.93 5.15 66.82
C SER A 349 16.06 3.96 65.86
N CYS A 350 17.30 3.50 65.64
CA CYS A 350 17.75 2.10 65.70
C CYS A 350 18.97 1.88 64.79
N GLN A 351 20.08 1.59 65.46
CA GLN A 351 21.36 1.20 64.94
C GLN A 351 21.33 -0.26 64.45
N GLY A 352 22.15 -0.57 63.44
CA GLY A 352 22.81 -1.87 63.34
C GLY A 352 22.41 -2.74 62.15
N LEU A 353 23.21 -2.71 61.08
CA LEU A 353 24.05 -3.82 60.56
C LEU A 353 24.43 -3.59 59.09
N SER A 354 25.70 -3.86 58.76
CA SER A 354 26.39 -3.55 57.50
C SER A 354 26.31 -4.71 56.47
N PRO A 355 27.01 -4.69 55.31
CA PRO A 355 26.40 -4.82 53.98
C PRO A 355 26.74 -6.13 53.26
N GLY A 356 26.00 -6.47 52.20
CA GLY A 356 26.34 -7.62 51.35
C GLY A 356 25.48 -7.72 50.09
N ASP A 357 26.01 -7.13 49.03
CA ASP A 357 25.87 -7.47 47.61
C ASP A 357 24.50 -7.43 46.91
N SER A 358 24.37 -6.32 46.17
CA SER A 358 23.47 -6.06 45.05
C SER A 358 23.46 -7.15 43.98
N VAL A 359 22.27 -7.65 43.66
CA VAL A 359 21.94 -8.22 42.34
C VAL A 359 21.43 -7.07 41.46
N ALA A 360 22.24 -6.67 40.49
CA ALA A 360 21.88 -5.71 39.46
C ALA A 360 20.96 -6.36 38.42
N LEU A 361 19.65 -6.17 38.60
CA LEU A 361 18.66 -6.18 37.54
C LEU A 361 18.73 -4.83 36.82
N ASN A 362 19.14 -4.82 35.55
CA ASN A 362 18.77 -3.75 34.62
C ASN A 362 19.24 -4.07 33.18
N ARG A 363 18.29 -4.27 32.27
CA ARG A 363 17.84 -3.19 31.37
C ARG A 363 16.87 -3.72 30.31
N CYS A 364 15.69 -3.12 30.31
CA CYS A 364 14.80 -2.96 29.16
C CYS A 364 15.43 -2.07 28.09
#